data_AF-A0AA43CGD6-F1
#
_entry.id   AF-A0AA43CGD6-F1
#
_cell.length_a   1.000
_cell.length_b   1.000
_cell.length_c   1.000
_cell.angle_alpha   90.00
_cell.angle_beta   90.00
_cell.angle_gamma   90.00
#
_symmetry.space_group_name_H-M   'P 1'
#
loop_
_entity.id
_entity.type
_entity.pdbx_description
1 polymer ?
#
loop_
_entity_poly.entity_id
_entity_poly.type
_entity_poly.pdbx_seq_one_letter_code
_entity_poly.pdbx_strand_id
1 'polypeptide(L)'
;KFEALAAHDALVESHGALKQLAVSLNKIANDIRMMASGPRSGIGEISIPANEPGSSIMPGKVNPTQCEALTMVCAQVMGNDVALTIGGAQGHYELNVFKPMMAANILQSARLLGDACISFDTHCAQGITPNHEVIQTLLNNSLMLVTALNTKIGYYKAAEIANEAHKNGTTLREEAIRLGYVTEEEYDAWVKPEDMVGSLKK
;
A
#
# COMPACT_ATOMS: atom_id res chain seq x y z
N LYS A 1 -25.86 -33.74 7.69
CA LYS A 1 -26.21 -33.72 9.14
C LYS A 1 -25.03 -34.08 10.02
N PHE A 2 -24.31 -35.17 9.75
CA PHE A 2 -23.12 -35.58 10.53
C PHE A 2 -21.96 -34.59 10.41
N GLU A 3 -21.57 -34.24 9.18
CA GLU A 3 -20.52 -33.24 8.91
C GLU A 3 -20.77 -31.90 9.65
N ALA A 4 -21.98 -31.34 9.55
CA ALA A 4 -22.35 -30.08 10.22
C ALA A 4 -22.28 -30.11 11.76
N LEU A 5 -22.21 -31.30 12.38
CA LEU A 5 -22.04 -31.46 13.82
C LEU A 5 -20.58 -31.76 14.18
N ALA A 6 -19.95 -32.65 13.41
CA ALA A 6 -18.60 -33.15 13.60
C ALA A 6 -17.49 -32.17 13.18
N ALA A 7 -17.76 -31.32 12.19
CA ALA A 7 -16.81 -30.38 11.59
C ALA A 7 -17.45 -29.00 11.37
N HIS A 8 -16.60 -28.01 11.10
CA HIS A 8 -16.99 -26.61 10.88
C HIS A 8 -16.17 -25.99 9.74
N ASP A 9 -15.95 -26.76 8.67
CA ASP A 9 -15.06 -26.39 7.57
C ASP A 9 -15.51 -25.11 6.87
N ALA A 10 -16.83 -24.92 6.72
CA ALA A 10 -17.40 -23.70 6.19
C ALA A 10 -17.03 -22.45 7.02
N LEU A 11 -16.91 -22.58 8.36
CA LEU A 11 -16.46 -21.46 9.21
C LEU A 11 -14.96 -21.19 9.04
N VAL A 12 -14.15 -22.25 8.91
CA VAL A 12 -12.70 -22.12 8.65
C VAL A 12 -12.47 -21.44 7.29
N GLU A 13 -13.16 -21.89 6.25
CA GLU A 13 -13.09 -21.29 4.91
C GLU A 13 -13.58 -19.83 4.92
N SER A 14 -14.73 -19.57 5.53
CA SER A 14 -15.29 -18.21 5.62
C SER A 14 -14.36 -17.25 6.35
N HIS A 15 -13.72 -17.70 7.44
CA HIS A 15 -12.73 -16.88 8.13
C HIS A 15 -11.47 -16.66 7.29
N GLY A 16 -11.08 -17.63 6.45
CA GLY A 16 -10.02 -17.47 5.46
C GLY A 16 -10.25 -16.26 4.53
N ALA A 17 -11.49 -15.99 4.14
CA ALA A 17 -11.84 -14.80 3.37
C ALA A 17 -11.68 -13.50 4.19
N LEU A 18 -12.04 -13.50 5.49
CA LEU A 18 -11.80 -12.35 6.38
C LEU A 18 -10.30 -12.09 6.57
N LYS A 19 -9.49 -13.14 6.71
CA LYS A 19 -8.02 -13.01 6.73
C LYS A 19 -7.50 -12.39 5.44
N GLN A 20 -7.97 -12.86 4.28
CA GLN A 20 -7.55 -12.28 2.99
C GLN A 20 -7.87 -10.78 2.93
N LEU A 21 -9.06 -10.38 3.36
CA LEU A 21 -9.42 -8.97 3.46
C LEU A 21 -8.48 -8.21 4.41
N ALA A 22 -8.17 -8.76 5.58
CA ALA A 22 -7.22 -8.17 6.52
C ALA A 22 -5.81 -8.00 5.91
N VAL A 23 -5.32 -8.96 5.11
CA VAL A 23 -4.04 -8.82 4.38
C VAL A 23 -4.08 -7.64 3.41
N SER A 24 -5.15 -7.52 2.62
CA SER A 24 -5.31 -6.42 1.66
C SER A 24 -5.43 -5.06 2.36
N LEU A 25 -6.25 -4.96 3.40
CA LEU A 25 -6.44 -3.72 4.17
C LEU A 25 -5.16 -3.29 4.88
N ASN A 26 -4.38 -4.24 5.43
CA ASN A 26 -3.09 -3.94 6.02
C ASN A 26 -2.14 -3.32 5.00
N LYS A 27 -2.08 -3.83 3.77
CA LYS A 27 -1.27 -3.24 2.70
C LYS A 27 -1.75 -1.83 2.37
N ILE A 28 -3.05 -1.63 2.15
CA ILE A 28 -3.64 -0.33 1.84
C ILE A 28 -3.31 0.71 2.93
N ALA A 29 -3.53 0.37 4.20
CA ALA A 29 -3.23 1.26 5.32
C ALA A 29 -1.73 1.61 5.41
N ASN A 30 -0.87 0.63 5.14
CA ASN A 30 0.58 0.83 5.12
C ASN A 30 1.03 1.75 3.97
N ASP A 31 0.46 1.61 2.78
CA ASP A 31 0.75 2.51 1.67
C ASP A 31 0.33 3.94 2.01
N ILE A 32 -0.91 4.13 2.50
CA ILE A 32 -1.43 5.46 2.83
C ILE A 32 -0.53 6.15 3.87
N ARG A 33 -0.18 5.47 4.98
CA ARG A 33 0.68 6.09 6.00
C ARG A 33 2.10 6.38 5.50
N MET A 34 2.62 5.58 4.56
CA MET A 34 3.95 5.81 3.97
C MET A 34 3.91 6.99 3.00
N MET A 35 2.94 7.05 2.10
CA MET A 35 2.76 8.19 1.17
C MET A 35 2.47 9.50 1.92
N ALA A 36 1.80 9.42 3.07
CA ALA A 36 1.53 10.57 3.95
C ALA A 36 2.67 10.91 4.93
N SER A 37 3.79 10.16 4.93
CA SER A 37 4.90 10.40 5.86
C SER A 37 5.55 11.77 5.60
N GLY A 38 5.84 12.54 6.65
CA GLY A 38 6.37 13.91 6.51
C GLY A 38 6.16 14.79 7.74
N PRO A 39 5.96 16.11 7.59
CA PRO A 39 5.75 16.83 6.32
C PRO A 39 7.04 17.23 5.59
N ARG A 40 8.22 17.10 6.22
CA ARG A 40 9.51 17.56 5.64
C ARG A 40 10.59 16.49 5.53
N SER A 41 10.40 15.33 6.14
CA SER A 41 11.42 14.27 6.23
C SER A 41 10.82 12.89 5.95
N GLY A 42 9.92 12.82 4.98
CA GLY A 42 9.25 11.60 4.52
C GLY A 42 8.97 11.66 3.01
N ILE A 43 8.00 10.88 2.55
CA ILE A 43 7.58 10.85 1.14
C ILE A 43 6.69 12.05 0.80
N GLY A 44 5.61 12.27 1.56
CA GLY A 44 4.76 13.46 1.47
C GLY A 44 3.95 13.63 0.19
N GLU A 45 3.71 12.56 -0.57
CA GLU A 45 2.93 12.59 -1.82
C GLU A 45 1.43 12.86 -1.59
N ILE A 46 0.90 12.49 -0.43
CA ILE A 46 -0.50 12.75 -0.07
C ILE A 46 -0.59 13.40 1.31
N SER A 47 -1.70 14.09 1.54
CA SER A 47 -2.14 14.52 2.87
C SER A 47 -3.38 13.75 3.29
N ILE A 48 -3.51 13.51 4.60
CA ILE A 48 -4.63 12.83 5.22
C ILE A 48 -5.29 13.75 6.27
N PRO A 49 -6.57 13.53 6.61
CA PRO A 49 -7.26 14.32 7.63
C PRO A 49 -6.56 14.33 8.99
N ALA A 50 -6.55 15.50 9.62
CA ALA A 50 -6.05 15.69 10.98
C ALA A 50 -7.23 15.64 11.97
N ASN A 51 -7.53 14.45 12.49
CA ASN A 51 -8.67 14.25 13.40
C ASN A 51 -8.32 14.62 14.86
N GLU A 52 -7.09 14.36 15.29
CA GLU A 52 -6.61 14.61 16.65
C GLU A 52 -5.21 15.22 16.67
N PRO A 53 -4.82 15.94 17.75
CA PRO A 53 -3.43 16.30 17.98
C PRO A 53 -2.54 15.06 18.09
N GLY A 54 -1.51 14.96 17.25
CA GLY A 54 -0.65 13.76 17.16
C GLY A 54 0.43 13.65 18.23
N SER A 55 0.64 14.68 19.05
CA SER A 55 1.62 14.62 20.14
C SER A 55 1.29 15.63 21.23
N SER A 56 1.50 15.21 22.47
CA SER A 56 1.39 16.08 23.65
C SER A 56 2.46 17.18 23.71
N ILE A 57 3.60 17.01 23.03
CA ILE A 57 4.76 17.92 23.13
C ILE A 57 5.17 18.57 21.80
N MET A 58 4.68 18.07 20.65
CA MET A 58 5.00 18.61 19.33
C MET A 58 3.77 19.30 18.72
N PRO A 59 3.59 20.62 18.92
CA PRO A 59 2.49 21.36 18.31
C PRO A 59 2.45 21.20 16.79
N GLY A 60 1.26 20.96 16.25
CA GLY A 60 1.04 20.81 14.80
C GLY A 60 1.43 19.44 14.22
N LYS A 61 1.95 18.50 15.02
CA LYS A 61 2.17 17.12 14.56
C LYS A 61 0.83 16.39 14.40
N VAL A 62 0.63 15.76 13.24
CA VAL A 62 -0.52 14.90 12.93
C VAL A 62 0.01 13.50 12.61
N ASN A 63 -0.59 12.47 13.21
CA ASN A 63 -0.22 11.07 12.95
C ASN A 63 -1.30 10.36 12.12
N PRO A 64 -0.96 9.31 11.36
CA PRO A 64 -1.92 8.51 10.60
C PRO A 64 -2.68 7.51 11.49
N THR A 65 -3.36 8.00 12.53
CA THR A 65 -3.99 7.20 13.60
C THR A 65 -5.00 6.17 13.07
N GLN A 66 -5.75 6.52 12.02
CA GLN A 66 -6.69 5.60 11.37
C GLN A 66 -5.98 4.45 10.65
N CYS A 67 -4.82 4.70 10.03
CA CYS A 67 -4.00 3.64 9.45
C CYS A 67 -3.44 2.72 10.54
N GLU A 68 -2.99 3.30 11.67
CA GLU A 68 -2.48 2.55 12.82
C GLU A 68 -3.56 1.60 13.37
N ALA A 69 -4.75 2.13 13.66
CA ALA A 69 -5.89 1.33 14.13
C ALA A 69 -6.26 0.20 13.17
N LEU A 70 -6.37 0.49 11.87
CA LEU A 70 -6.70 -0.51 10.85
C LEU A 70 -5.64 -1.63 10.79
N THR A 71 -4.34 -1.29 10.85
CA THR A 71 -3.28 -2.32 10.85
C THR A 71 -3.28 -3.19 12.10
N MET A 72 -3.60 -2.63 13.28
CA MET A 72 -3.77 -3.43 14.51
C MET A 72 -4.97 -4.39 14.42
N VAL A 73 -6.10 -3.93 13.88
CA VAL A 73 -7.28 -4.77 13.61
C VAL A 73 -6.93 -5.91 12.66
N CYS A 74 -6.20 -5.63 11.58
CA CYS A 74 -5.77 -6.64 10.63
C CYS A 74 -4.90 -7.72 11.30
N ALA A 75 -3.96 -7.32 12.16
CA ALA A 75 -3.13 -8.26 12.93
C ALA A 75 -3.98 -9.15 13.86
N GLN A 76 -4.97 -8.57 14.55
CA GLN A 76 -5.89 -9.32 15.40
C GLN A 76 -6.70 -10.35 14.62
N VAL A 77 -7.23 -9.97 13.45
CA VAL A 77 -7.99 -10.88 12.57
C VAL A 77 -7.12 -12.04 12.08
N MET A 78 -5.85 -11.78 11.73
CA MET A 78 -4.93 -12.85 11.35
C MET A 78 -4.64 -13.82 12.52
N GLY A 79 -4.56 -13.31 13.76
CA GLY A 79 -4.45 -14.16 14.96
C GLY A 79 -5.72 -14.99 15.20
N ASN A 80 -6.88 -14.40 15.01
CA ASN A 80 -8.18 -15.10 15.12
C ASN A 80 -8.31 -16.22 14.08
N ASP A 81 -7.73 -16.07 12.88
CA ASP A 81 -7.71 -17.10 11.84
C ASP A 81 -6.92 -18.34 12.27
N VAL A 82 -5.80 -18.15 12.97
CA VAL A 82 -5.01 -19.25 13.55
C VAL A 82 -5.85 -19.98 14.61
N ALA A 83 -6.53 -19.25 15.50
CA ALA A 83 -7.42 -19.84 16.49
C ALA A 83 -8.56 -20.63 15.85
N LEU A 84 -9.19 -20.09 14.79
CA LEU A 84 -10.23 -20.78 14.00
C LEU A 84 -9.73 -22.05 13.35
N THR A 85 -8.56 -22.00 12.72
CA THR A 85 -7.93 -23.15 12.08
C THR A 85 -7.65 -24.26 13.09
N ILE A 86 -7.09 -23.90 14.25
CA ILE A 86 -6.86 -24.86 15.34
C ILE A 86 -8.19 -25.43 15.84
N GLY A 87 -9.21 -24.59 16.09
CA GLY A 87 -10.53 -25.05 16.55
C GLY A 87 -11.23 -25.99 15.59
N GLY A 88 -11.13 -25.73 14.29
CA GLY A 88 -11.68 -26.60 13.24
C GLY A 88 -11.06 -28.00 13.25
N ALA A 89 -9.75 -28.09 13.51
CA ALA A 89 -9.01 -29.36 13.53
C ALA A 89 -9.25 -30.24 14.77
N GLN A 90 -9.98 -29.76 15.79
CA GLN A 90 -10.18 -30.48 17.08
C GLN A 90 -11.51 -31.27 17.15
N GLY A 91 -12.11 -31.60 16.01
CA GLY A 91 -13.28 -32.47 15.95
C GLY A 91 -12.95 -33.91 16.37
N HIS A 92 -13.76 -34.51 17.24
CA HIS A 92 -13.64 -35.91 17.63
C HIS A 92 -14.96 -36.63 17.34
N TYR A 93 -14.92 -37.60 16.42
CA TYR A 93 -16.08 -38.39 15.98
C TYR A 93 -17.28 -37.49 15.59
N GLU A 94 -18.43 -37.61 16.24
CA GLU A 94 -19.67 -36.96 15.82
C GLU A 94 -19.78 -35.47 16.24
N LEU A 95 -18.83 -34.92 17.01
CA LEU A 95 -18.96 -33.56 17.54
C LEU A 95 -17.62 -32.82 17.70
N ASN A 96 -17.52 -31.67 17.04
CA ASN A 96 -16.52 -30.66 17.40
C ASN A 96 -17.03 -29.81 18.58
N VAL A 97 -16.32 -29.81 19.71
CA VAL A 97 -16.69 -29.10 20.94
C VAL A 97 -16.03 -27.72 21.09
N PHE A 98 -15.25 -27.27 20.11
CA PHE A 98 -14.59 -25.95 20.10
C PHE A 98 -15.51 -24.83 19.58
N LYS A 99 -16.81 -25.12 19.39
CA LYS A 99 -17.80 -24.22 18.78
C LYS A 99 -17.84 -22.82 19.41
N PRO A 100 -17.86 -22.65 20.75
CA PRO A 100 -17.93 -21.31 21.35
C PRO A 100 -16.73 -20.43 21.00
N MET A 101 -15.52 -21.00 21.05
CA MET A 101 -14.29 -20.28 20.68
C MET A 101 -14.30 -19.91 19.20
N MET A 102 -14.71 -20.83 18.33
CA MET A 102 -14.79 -20.54 16.89
C MET A 102 -15.82 -19.45 16.58
N ALA A 103 -17.00 -19.52 17.20
CA ALA A 103 -18.04 -18.53 17.04
C ALA A 103 -17.60 -17.13 17.52
N ALA A 104 -16.92 -17.06 18.67
CA ALA A 104 -16.42 -15.80 19.21
C ALA A 104 -15.41 -15.12 18.27
N ASN A 105 -14.43 -15.89 17.76
CA ASN A 105 -13.40 -15.37 16.87
C ASN A 105 -13.95 -14.88 15.53
N ILE A 106 -14.84 -15.65 14.88
CA ILE A 106 -15.41 -15.22 13.59
C ILE A 106 -16.29 -13.98 13.73
N LEU A 107 -17.12 -13.91 14.77
CA LEU A 107 -17.98 -12.76 15.03
C LEU A 107 -17.16 -11.52 15.40
N GLN A 108 -16.10 -11.68 16.20
CA GLN A 108 -15.19 -10.59 16.54
C GLN A 108 -14.46 -10.08 15.29
N SER A 109 -13.88 -10.97 14.47
CA SER A 109 -13.18 -10.58 13.25
C SER A 109 -14.09 -9.82 12.28
N ALA A 110 -15.31 -10.33 12.05
CA ALA A 110 -16.28 -9.68 11.17
C ALA A 110 -16.66 -8.28 11.68
N ARG A 111 -16.89 -8.13 12.99
CA ARG A 111 -17.21 -6.83 13.59
C ARG A 111 -16.04 -5.85 13.51
N LEU A 112 -14.85 -6.28 13.94
CA LEU A 112 -13.65 -5.43 13.92
C LEU A 112 -13.33 -4.92 12.51
N LEU A 113 -13.41 -5.79 11.49
CA LEU A 113 -13.19 -5.37 10.11
C LEU A 113 -14.26 -4.39 9.63
N GLY A 114 -15.54 -4.66 9.91
CA GLY A 114 -16.63 -3.76 9.55
C GLY A 114 -16.45 -2.37 10.16
N ASP A 115 -16.25 -2.31 11.47
CA ASP A 115 -16.09 -1.05 12.20
C ASP A 115 -14.82 -0.30 11.77
N ALA A 116 -13.70 -1.01 11.59
CA ALA A 116 -12.44 -0.40 11.16
C ALA A 116 -12.49 0.13 9.73
N CYS A 117 -13.16 -0.56 8.80
CA CYS A 117 -13.36 -0.07 7.44
C CYS A 117 -14.20 1.21 7.42
N ILE A 118 -15.30 1.26 8.17
CA ILE A 118 -16.15 2.47 8.26
C ILE A 118 -15.38 3.63 8.87
N SER A 119 -14.63 3.38 9.95
CA SER A 119 -13.81 4.40 10.61
C SER A 119 -12.71 4.91 9.67
N PHE A 120 -11.99 4.00 9.00
CA PHE A 120 -10.93 4.35 8.06
C PHE A 120 -11.47 5.14 6.86
N ASP A 121 -12.61 4.76 6.30
CA ASP A 121 -13.22 5.48 5.19
C ASP A 121 -13.60 6.91 5.61
N THR A 122 -14.38 7.03 6.69
CA THR A 122 -14.93 8.30 7.19
C THR A 122 -13.84 9.27 7.65
N HIS A 123 -12.83 8.77 8.35
CA HIS A 123 -11.84 9.60 9.05
C HIS A 123 -10.47 9.64 8.36
N CYS A 124 -10.29 8.94 7.23
CA CYS A 124 -9.03 8.96 6.49
C CYS A 124 -9.27 8.97 4.98
N ALA A 125 -9.85 7.91 4.42
CA ALA A 125 -9.84 7.68 2.97
C ALA A 125 -10.57 8.76 2.17
N GLN A 126 -11.75 9.20 2.63
CA GLN A 126 -12.55 10.25 1.96
C GLN A 126 -11.84 11.61 1.92
N GLY A 127 -10.89 11.86 2.82
CA GLY A 127 -10.18 13.13 2.92
C GLY A 127 -8.75 13.11 2.39
N ILE A 128 -8.35 12.05 1.68
CA ILE A 128 -7.03 12.00 1.05
C ILE A 128 -6.95 13.06 -0.06
N THR A 129 -5.90 13.89 -0.03
CA THR A 129 -5.61 14.87 -1.08
C THR A 129 -4.18 14.74 -1.59
N PRO A 130 -3.92 14.84 -2.90
CA PRO A 130 -2.57 14.79 -3.45
C PRO A 130 -1.78 16.07 -3.13
N ASN A 131 -0.47 15.92 -2.88
CA ASN A 131 0.47 17.02 -2.84
C ASN A 131 1.16 17.15 -4.21
N HIS A 132 0.54 17.89 -5.12
CA HIS A 132 1.00 18.02 -6.51
C HIS A 132 2.44 18.55 -6.63
N GLU A 133 2.87 19.45 -5.74
CA GLU A 133 4.23 20.00 -5.77
C GLU A 133 5.28 18.92 -5.46
N VAL A 134 5.06 18.13 -4.40
CA VAL A 134 5.95 17.03 -4.04
C VAL A 134 5.92 15.93 -5.09
N ILE A 135 4.74 15.53 -5.57
CA ILE A 135 4.61 14.52 -6.62
C ILE A 135 5.37 14.94 -7.89
N GLN A 136 5.21 16.19 -8.34
CA GLN A 136 5.90 16.69 -9.53
C GLN A 136 7.42 16.72 -9.32
N THR A 137 7.88 17.12 -8.13
CA THR A 137 9.30 17.14 -7.79
C THR A 137 9.90 15.73 -7.81
N LEU A 138 9.23 14.76 -7.19
CA LEU A 138 9.68 13.35 -7.17
C LEU A 138 9.69 12.75 -8.57
N LEU A 139 8.67 13.06 -9.38
CA LEU A 139 8.59 12.62 -10.78
C LEU A 139 9.78 13.13 -11.59
N ASN A 140 10.07 14.43 -11.52
CA ASN A 140 11.14 15.05 -12.29
C ASN A 140 12.54 14.60 -11.84
N ASN A 141 12.69 14.22 -10.56
CA ASN A 141 13.93 13.70 -10.01
C ASN A 141 14.11 12.18 -10.21
N SER A 142 13.09 11.48 -10.72
CA SER A 142 13.14 10.03 -10.89
C SER A 142 14.06 9.62 -12.04
N LEU A 143 15.05 8.79 -11.72
CA LEU A 143 15.94 8.20 -12.73
C LEU A 143 15.27 7.09 -13.54
N MET A 144 14.05 6.67 -13.19
CA MET A 144 13.35 5.59 -13.90
C MET A 144 12.64 6.06 -15.18
N LEU A 145 12.49 7.37 -15.38
CA LEU A 145 11.98 7.94 -16.64
C LEU A 145 12.91 7.63 -17.83
N VAL A 146 14.17 7.26 -17.56
CA VAL A 146 15.15 6.83 -18.55
C VAL A 146 14.67 5.65 -19.41
N THR A 147 13.74 4.85 -18.89
CA THR A 147 13.16 3.70 -19.60
C THR A 147 12.46 4.09 -20.90
N ALA A 148 11.96 5.33 -21.02
CA ALA A 148 11.41 5.88 -22.27
C ALA A 148 12.46 5.93 -23.39
N LEU A 149 13.75 6.07 -23.04
CA LEU A 149 14.85 6.16 -24.00
C LEU A 149 15.28 4.78 -24.54
N ASN A 150 14.95 3.67 -23.87
CA ASN A 150 15.40 2.32 -24.25
C ASN A 150 15.11 1.97 -25.72
N THR A 151 13.92 2.34 -26.22
CA THR A 151 13.50 2.05 -27.61
C THR A 151 14.10 3.00 -28.65
N LYS A 152 14.72 4.10 -28.21
CA LYS A 152 15.27 5.16 -29.06
C LYS A 152 16.78 5.05 -29.20
N ILE A 153 17.48 4.81 -28.09
CA ILE A 153 18.96 4.80 -28.02
C ILE A 153 19.54 3.46 -27.57
N GLY A 154 18.70 2.51 -27.17
CA GLY A 154 19.11 1.20 -26.66
C GLY A 154 19.42 1.19 -25.16
N TYR A 155 19.36 0.00 -24.56
CA TYR A 155 19.48 -0.20 -23.11
C TYR A 155 20.80 0.33 -22.53
N TYR A 156 21.94 0.02 -23.16
CA TYR A 156 23.25 0.38 -22.58
C TYR A 156 23.46 1.89 -22.48
N LYS A 157 23.05 2.66 -23.49
CA LYS A 157 23.12 4.12 -23.47
C LYS A 157 22.18 4.72 -22.41
N ALA A 158 20.96 4.19 -22.29
CA ALA A 158 20.02 4.61 -21.25
C ALA A 158 20.54 4.30 -19.84
N ALA A 159 21.12 3.11 -19.63
CA ALA A 159 21.73 2.73 -18.36
C ALA A 159 22.91 3.65 -17.98
N GLU A 160 23.74 4.03 -18.97
CA GLU A 160 24.84 4.97 -18.75
C GLU A 160 24.35 6.36 -18.31
N ILE A 161 23.30 6.89 -18.96
CA ILE A 161 22.66 8.16 -18.56
C ILE A 161 22.21 8.10 -17.10
N ALA A 162 21.49 7.05 -16.70
CA ALA A 162 20.98 6.92 -15.33
C ALA A 162 22.11 6.77 -14.29
N ASN A 163 23.16 6.02 -14.61
CA ASN A 163 24.30 5.83 -13.73
C ASN A 163 25.09 7.13 -13.54
N GLU A 164 25.35 7.87 -14.61
CA GLU A 164 26.03 9.17 -14.53
C GLU A 164 25.17 10.21 -13.80
N ALA A 165 23.85 10.23 -14.02
CA ALA A 165 22.93 11.12 -13.32
C ALA A 165 22.94 10.87 -11.80
N HIS A 166 22.89 9.60 -11.40
CA HIS A 166 23.00 9.22 -10.00
C HIS A 166 24.34 9.62 -9.38
N LYS A 167 25.44 9.35 -10.09
CA LYS A 167 26.81 9.62 -9.63
C LYS A 167 27.10 11.12 -9.51
N ASN A 168 26.61 11.92 -10.45
CA ASN A 168 26.89 13.34 -10.53
C ASN A 168 25.86 14.19 -9.76
N GLY A 169 24.73 13.59 -9.34
CA GLY A 169 23.65 14.31 -8.68
C GLY A 169 22.88 15.24 -9.62
N THR A 170 22.86 14.90 -10.91
CA THR A 170 22.22 15.65 -12.00
C THR A 170 20.94 14.95 -12.45
N THR A 171 20.15 15.63 -13.28
CA THR A 171 18.95 15.06 -13.87
C THR A 171 19.27 14.17 -15.06
N LEU A 172 18.35 13.27 -15.42
CA LEU A 172 18.46 12.46 -16.63
C LEU A 172 18.60 13.32 -17.90
N ARG A 173 17.89 14.46 -17.96
CA ARG A 173 17.92 15.38 -19.11
C ARG A 173 19.31 15.97 -19.31
N GLU A 174 19.91 16.47 -18.24
CA GLU A 174 21.27 17.04 -18.26
C GLU A 174 22.29 16.00 -18.75
N GLU A 175 22.23 14.78 -18.24
CA GLU A 175 23.19 13.73 -18.62
C GLU A 175 22.97 13.17 -20.02
N ALA A 176 21.70 13.03 -20.45
CA ALA A 176 21.38 12.57 -21.80
C ALA A 176 21.92 13.52 -22.87
N ILE A 177 21.84 14.83 -22.62
CA ILE A 177 22.39 15.88 -23.48
C ILE A 177 23.92 15.94 -23.35
N ARG A 178 24.49 15.89 -22.13
CA ARG A 178 25.94 15.94 -21.88
C ARG A 178 26.70 14.80 -22.57
N LEU A 179 26.14 13.58 -22.53
CA LEU A 179 26.70 12.41 -23.19
C LEU A 179 26.52 12.43 -24.72
N GLY A 180 25.73 13.38 -25.25
CA GLY A 180 25.47 13.51 -26.68
C GLY A 180 24.62 12.38 -27.25
N TYR A 181 23.84 11.69 -26.41
CA TYR A 181 22.99 10.58 -26.85
C TYR A 181 21.65 11.02 -27.40
N VAL A 182 21.17 12.20 -26.99
CA VAL A 182 19.94 12.83 -27.46
C VAL A 182 20.09 14.35 -27.46
N THR A 183 19.33 15.05 -28.30
CA THR A 183 19.17 16.51 -28.20
C THR A 183 18.13 16.89 -27.14
N GLU A 184 18.03 18.19 -26.85
CA GLU A 184 17.03 18.74 -25.94
C GLU A 184 15.60 18.48 -26.44
N GLU A 185 15.37 18.68 -27.74
CA GLU A 185 14.08 18.46 -28.39
C GLU A 185 13.69 16.98 -28.44
N GLU A 186 14.66 16.10 -28.68
CA GLU A 186 14.45 14.65 -28.65
C GLU A 186 14.06 14.18 -27.25
N TYR A 187 14.75 14.67 -26.21
CA TYR A 187 14.44 14.33 -24.83
C TYR A 187 13.01 14.74 -24.46
N ASP A 188 12.65 16.01 -24.72
CA ASP A 188 11.32 16.55 -24.39
C ASP A 188 10.21 15.90 -25.25
N ALA A 189 10.54 15.43 -26.46
CA ALA A 189 9.61 14.68 -27.30
C ALA A 189 9.38 13.24 -26.83
N TRP A 190 10.41 12.57 -26.28
CA TRP A 190 10.36 11.14 -25.97
C TRP A 190 10.08 10.83 -24.50
N VAL A 191 10.53 11.67 -23.57
CA VAL A 191 10.36 11.47 -22.13
C VAL A 191 9.14 12.26 -21.65
N LYS A 192 7.96 11.66 -21.83
CA LYS A 192 6.67 12.25 -21.45
C LYS A 192 5.96 11.38 -20.43
N PRO A 193 6.06 11.69 -19.12
CA PRO A 193 5.44 10.89 -18.07
C PRO A 193 3.96 10.59 -18.28
N GLU A 194 3.20 11.54 -18.85
CA GLU A 194 1.78 11.40 -19.21
C GLU A 194 1.53 10.32 -20.27
N ASP A 195 2.52 9.99 -21.10
CA ASP A 195 2.47 8.91 -22.09
C ASP A 195 3.09 7.60 -21.56
N MET A 196 3.69 7.63 -20.36
CA MET A 196 4.29 6.46 -19.68
C MET A 196 3.33 5.79 -18.68
N VAL A 197 2.10 6.27 -18.60
CA VAL A 197 1.03 5.70 -17.77
C VAL A 197 -0.04 5.05 -18.66
N GLY A 198 -0.20 3.74 -18.58
CA GLY A 198 -1.21 2.99 -19.34
C GLY A 198 -0.64 2.10 -20.45
N SER A 199 -1.40 1.89 -21.53
CA SER A 199 -1.03 1.00 -22.63
C SER A 199 -0.09 1.68 -23.63
N LEU A 200 0.94 0.96 -24.09
CA LEU A 200 1.83 1.42 -25.15
C LEU A 200 1.03 1.87 -26.39
N LYS A 201 1.27 3.09 -26.85
CA LYS A 201 0.78 3.54 -28.15
C LYS A 201 1.42 2.65 -29.22
N LYS A 202 0.59 1.93 -29.99
CA LYS A 202 1.02 1.08 -31.10
C LYS A 202 1.62 1.89 -32.24
#